data_AF-A0A9P3CAD7-F1
#
_entry.id   AF-A0A9P3CAD7-F1
#
_cell.length_a   1.000
_cell.length_b   1.000
_cell.length_c   1.000
_cell.angle_alpha   90.00
_cell.angle_beta   90.00
_cell.angle_gamma   90.00
#
_symmetry.space_group_name_H-M   'P 1'
#
loop_
_entity.id
_entity.type
_entity.pdbx_description
1 polymer ?
#
loop_
_entity_poly.entity_id
_entity_poly.type
_entity_poly.pdbx_seq_one_letter_code
_entity_poly.pdbx_strand_id
1 'polypeptide(L)'
;MATNNFTLQHPDIHVELRDSSLAYKEYFVLDSLPHETPFFDLGRSGYPIVNIGERFCRWCSAHWSGRVKLCGSSHVSRTELLKHIEKHHGLSRQDRPPIKMNRNRAMCLEADEFYRTVMNHGAPPVYRKDLLREQSEEETRLQEEGFVPRGTSTAVALRNNSVVTQPEPNVAADLESELRVVDAEIVVEELRVNRLEAEETLAETRLRKVRLECRQASMRKQRDL
;
A
#
# COMPACT_ATOMS: atom_id res chain seq x y z
N MET A 1 -8.96 -20.87 9.56
CA MET A 1 -8.66 -20.37 8.21
C MET A 1 -7.16 -20.14 8.18
N ALA A 2 -6.43 -20.73 7.24
CA ALA A 2 -4.99 -20.50 7.13
C ALA A 2 -4.79 -19.04 6.69
N THR A 3 -4.19 -18.22 7.56
CA THR A 3 -3.64 -16.93 7.15
C THR A 3 -2.44 -17.25 6.27
N ASN A 4 -2.62 -17.13 4.96
CA ASN A 4 -1.49 -17.19 4.04
C ASN A 4 -0.68 -15.91 4.31
N ASN A 5 0.43 -16.04 5.02
CA ASN A 5 1.29 -14.89 5.32
C ASN A 5 2.11 -14.59 4.07
N PHE A 6 1.78 -13.47 3.41
CA PHE A 6 2.48 -13.05 2.20
C PHE A 6 3.68 -12.19 2.54
N THR A 7 4.80 -12.41 1.85
CA THR A 7 6.04 -11.68 2.06
C THR A 7 6.46 -10.95 0.78
N LEU A 8 7.38 -9.98 0.90
CA LEU A 8 7.92 -9.26 -0.27
C LEU A 8 8.76 -10.16 -1.22
N GLN A 9 9.00 -11.41 -0.83
CA GLN A 9 9.70 -12.42 -1.63
C GLN A 9 8.73 -13.36 -2.37
N HIS A 10 7.42 -13.14 -2.25
CA HIS A 10 6.41 -13.99 -2.87
C HIS A 10 6.55 -13.97 -4.42
N PRO A 11 6.51 -15.12 -5.12
CA PRO A 11 6.77 -15.19 -6.56
C PRO A 11 5.83 -14.34 -7.43
N ASP A 12 4.60 -14.13 -6.98
CA ASP A 12 3.60 -13.29 -7.66
C ASP A 12 3.65 -11.79 -7.30
N ILE A 13 4.62 -11.35 -6.50
CA ILE A 13 4.79 -9.92 -6.24
C ILE A 13 5.18 -9.18 -7.52
N HIS A 14 4.58 -8.03 -7.75
CA HIS A 14 4.92 -7.23 -8.91
C HIS A 14 6.25 -6.51 -8.70
N VAL A 15 7.32 -6.93 -9.41
CA VAL A 15 8.68 -6.40 -9.24
C VAL A 15 8.73 -4.88 -9.35
N GLU A 16 8.18 -4.29 -10.42
CA GLU A 16 8.26 -2.84 -10.63
C GLU A 16 7.53 -2.05 -9.53
N LEU A 17 6.39 -2.56 -9.03
CA LEU A 17 5.65 -1.88 -7.95
C LEU A 17 6.31 -2.13 -6.60
N ARG A 18 6.84 -3.34 -6.40
CA ARG A 18 7.64 -3.67 -5.21
C ARG A 18 8.83 -2.72 -5.12
N ASP A 19 9.48 -2.37 -6.21
CA ASP A 19 10.68 -1.55 -6.13
C ASP A 19 10.35 -0.05 -6.02
N SER A 20 9.24 0.40 -6.60
CA SER A 20 8.88 1.84 -6.69
C SER A 20 7.78 2.34 -5.75
N SER A 21 6.93 1.47 -5.19
CA SER A 21 5.76 1.86 -4.40
C SER A 21 5.82 1.33 -2.96
N LEU A 22 5.95 2.23 -1.99
CA LEU A 22 5.88 1.88 -0.57
C LEU A 22 4.47 1.38 -0.18
N ALA A 23 3.43 2.05 -0.66
CA ALA A 23 2.04 1.69 -0.38
C ALA A 23 1.73 0.28 -0.91
N TYR A 24 2.24 -0.09 -2.08
CA TYR A 24 2.09 -1.45 -2.60
C TYR A 24 2.79 -2.49 -1.73
N LYS A 25 4.02 -2.23 -1.25
CA LYS A 25 4.74 -3.13 -0.34
C LYS A 25 3.92 -3.43 0.91
N GLU A 26 3.40 -2.39 1.54
CA GLU A 26 2.59 -2.50 2.75
C GLU A 26 1.28 -3.23 2.46
N TYR A 27 0.57 -2.85 1.39
CA TYR A 27 -0.66 -3.51 0.96
C TYR A 27 -0.46 -5.00 0.72
N PHE A 28 0.66 -5.39 0.09
CA PHE A 28 0.93 -6.78 -0.26
C PHE A 28 1.10 -7.66 0.98
N VAL A 29 1.67 -7.16 2.07
CA VAL A 29 1.89 -7.98 3.28
C VAL A 29 0.71 -7.93 4.26
N LEU A 30 -0.40 -7.25 3.92
CA LEU A 30 -1.59 -7.24 4.76
C LEU A 30 -2.20 -8.63 4.90
N ASP A 31 -2.69 -8.92 6.11
CA ASP A 31 -3.50 -10.10 6.40
C ASP A 31 -4.96 -9.91 5.99
N SER A 32 -5.44 -8.67 6.03
CA SER A 32 -6.83 -8.32 5.73
C SER A 32 -6.95 -6.97 5.04
N LEU A 33 -7.96 -6.85 4.18
CA LEU A 33 -8.27 -5.62 3.48
C LEU A 33 -8.69 -4.51 4.48
N PRO A 34 -8.18 -3.27 4.34
CA PRO A 34 -8.62 -2.14 5.18
C PRO A 34 -10.13 -1.87 5.07
N HIS A 35 -10.76 -1.42 6.16
CA HIS A 35 -12.22 -1.27 6.21
C HIS A 35 -12.76 -0.23 5.22
N GLU A 36 -11.97 0.80 4.94
CA GLU A 36 -12.33 1.94 4.08
C GLU A 36 -11.96 1.72 2.62
N THR A 37 -11.53 0.51 2.26
CA THR A 37 -11.14 0.20 0.89
C THR A 37 -12.35 0.35 -0.05
N PRO A 38 -12.22 1.09 -1.18
CA PRO A 38 -13.30 1.24 -2.14
C PRO A 38 -13.68 -0.11 -2.78
N PHE A 39 -14.90 -0.20 -3.32
CA PHE A 39 -15.30 -1.34 -4.16
C PHE A 39 -14.57 -1.31 -5.52
N PHE A 40 -14.64 -2.40 -6.27
CA PHE A 40 -14.15 -2.40 -7.64
C PHE A 40 -14.89 -1.37 -8.50
N ASP A 41 -14.14 -0.64 -9.30
CA ASP A 41 -14.70 0.01 -10.48
C ASP A 41 -15.12 -1.07 -11.48
N LEU A 42 -16.27 -0.88 -12.10
CA LEU A 42 -16.80 -1.83 -13.08
C LEU A 42 -16.52 -1.31 -14.48
N GLY A 43 -15.98 -2.18 -15.33
CA GLY A 43 -15.82 -1.90 -16.75
C GLY A 43 -17.16 -1.89 -17.48
N ARG A 44 -17.12 -1.62 -18.79
CA ARG A 44 -18.33 -1.58 -19.64
C ARG A 44 -19.14 -2.87 -19.65
N SER A 45 -18.51 -4.02 -19.42
CA SER A 45 -19.17 -5.32 -19.32
C SER A 45 -19.74 -5.62 -17.93
N GLY A 46 -19.62 -4.69 -16.97
CA GLY A 46 -19.92 -4.94 -15.56
C GLY A 46 -18.87 -5.78 -14.84
N TYR A 47 -17.79 -6.16 -15.53
CA TYR A 47 -16.70 -6.95 -14.97
C TYR A 47 -15.73 -6.03 -14.18
N PRO A 48 -15.19 -6.47 -13.01
CA PRO A 48 -14.39 -5.60 -12.17
C PRO A 48 -13.04 -5.29 -12.79
N ILE A 49 -12.63 -4.04 -12.64
CA ILE A 49 -11.29 -3.56 -12.99
C ILE A 49 -10.36 -3.93 -11.84
N VAL A 50 -9.48 -4.89 -12.10
CA VAL A 50 -8.48 -5.38 -11.14
C VAL A 50 -7.13 -4.73 -11.46
N ASN A 51 -6.53 -4.12 -10.44
CA ASN A 51 -5.23 -3.45 -10.50
C ASN A 51 -4.07 -4.44 -10.61
N ILE A 52 -2.91 -3.94 -11.05
CA ILE A 52 -1.69 -4.74 -11.14
C ILE A 52 -1.23 -5.11 -9.73
N GLY A 53 -1.04 -6.39 -9.45
CA GLY A 53 -0.59 -6.85 -8.13
C GLY A 53 -1.69 -6.93 -7.07
N GLU A 54 -2.95 -6.69 -7.45
CA GLU A 54 -4.08 -6.71 -6.52
C GLU A 54 -4.42 -8.14 -6.10
N ARG A 55 -4.69 -8.31 -4.81
CA ARG A 55 -4.82 -9.64 -4.18
C ARG A 55 -6.11 -9.86 -3.41
N PHE A 56 -6.72 -8.79 -2.92
CA PHE A 56 -7.96 -8.89 -2.17
C PHE A 56 -9.18 -8.71 -3.06
N CYS A 57 -10.22 -9.50 -2.81
CA CYS A 57 -11.50 -9.34 -3.45
C CYS A 57 -12.28 -8.17 -2.83
N ARG A 58 -12.45 -7.10 -3.60
CA ARG A 58 -13.24 -5.92 -3.21
C ARG A 58 -14.67 -5.94 -3.74
N TRP A 59 -15.20 -7.12 -4.05
CA TRP A 59 -16.58 -7.24 -4.53
C TRP A 59 -17.55 -6.84 -3.42
N CYS A 60 -18.57 -6.06 -3.78
CA CYS A 60 -19.66 -5.71 -2.88
C CYS A 60 -20.60 -6.91 -2.74
N SER A 61 -20.72 -7.43 -1.52
CA SER A 61 -21.70 -8.45 -1.20
C SER A 61 -22.81 -7.83 -0.36
N ALA A 62 -24.05 -8.03 -0.78
CA ALA A 62 -25.21 -7.70 0.04
C ALA A 62 -25.19 -8.61 1.27
N HIS A 63 -24.96 -8.03 2.45
CA HIS A 63 -25.00 -8.78 3.69
C HIS A 63 -26.45 -8.94 4.16
N TRP A 64 -26.75 -10.03 4.86
CA TRP A 64 -28.08 -10.31 5.42
C TRP A 64 -28.62 -9.20 6.35
N SER A 65 -27.73 -8.37 6.88
CA SER A 65 -28.08 -7.20 7.70
C SER A 65 -28.43 -5.94 6.89
N GLY A 66 -28.59 -6.02 5.57
CA GLY A 66 -28.83 -4.88 4.68
C GLY A 66 -27.64 -3.94 4.50
N ARG A 67 -26.48 -4.23 5.12
CA ARG A 67 -25.25 -3.45 4.97
C ARG A 67 -24.43 -4.02 3.82
N VAL A 68 -23.87 -3.17 2.97
CA VAL A 68 -22.95 -3.61 1.92
C VAL A 68 -21.61 -3.95 2.58
N LYS A 69 -21.10 -5.16 2.37
CA LYS A 69 -19.81 -5.60 2.91
C LYS A 69 -18.87 -6.00 1.78
N LEU A 70 -17.58 -5.71 1.96
CA LEU A 70 -16.52 -6.23 1.10
C LEU A 70 -16.34 -7.73 1.30
N CYS A 71 -16.08 -8.47 0.21
CA CYS A 71 -15.72 -9.87 0.29
C CYS A 71 -14.42 -10.09 1.10
N GLY A 72 -13.37 -9.33 0.80
CA GLY A 72 -12.10 -9.31 1.55
C GLY A 72 -11.25 -10.57 1.42
N SER A 73 -11.63 -11.54 0.58
CA SER A 73 -10.84 -12.76 0.38
C SER A 73 -9.49 -12.44 -0.26
N SER A 74 -8.40 -12.95 0.30
CA SER A 74 -7.04 -12.76 -0.22
C SER A 74 -6.65 -13.91 -1.15
N HIS A 75 -6.00 -13.58 -2.27
CA HIS A 75 -5.58 -14.52 -3.29
C HIS A 75 -4.12 -14.33 -3.64
N VAL A 76 -3.50 -15.41 -4.13
CA VAL A 76 -2.06 -15.45 -4.40
C VAL A 76 -1.73 -14.71 -5.69
N SER A 77 -2.59 -14.87 -6.71
CA SER A 77 -2.41 -14.26 -8.02
C SER A 77 -3.69 -13.58 -8.51
N ARG A 78 -3.52 -12.65 -9.45
CA ARG A 78 -4.65 -12.03 -10.17
C ARG A 78 -5.56 -13.08 -10.83
N THR A 79 -4.99 -14.19 -11.31
CA THR A 79 -5.77 -15.26 -11.94
C THR A 79 -6.69 -15.94 -10.93
N GLU A 80 -6.20 -16.21 -9.72
CA GLU A 80 -7.00 -16.78 -8.63
C GLU A 80 -8.06 -15.82 -8.13
N LEU A 81 -7.71 -14.55 -7.94
CA LEU A 81 -8.67 -13.51 -7.57
C LEU A 81 -9.83 -13.45 -8.56
N LEU A 82 -9.52 -13.46 -9.86
CA LEU A 82 -10.54 -13.43 -10.90
C LEU A 82 -11.37 -14.72 -10.96
N LYS A 83 -10.76 -15.89 -10.77
CA LYS A 83 -11.51 -17.16 -10.63
C LYS A 83 -12.43 -17.15 -9.40
N HIS A 84 -11.98 -16.58 -8.29
CA HIS A 84 -12.80 -16.42 -7.10
C HIS A 84 -13.99 -15.53 -7.39
N ILE A 85 -13.78 -14.41 -8.08
CA ILE A 85 -14.85 -13.50 -8.47
C ILE A 85 -15.88 -14.20 -9.36
N GLU A 86 -15.42 -14.91 -10.40
CA GLU A 86 -16.29 -15.69 -11.30
C GLU A 86 -17.12 -16.72 -10.52
N LYS A 87 -16.49 -17.45 -9.59
CA LYS A 87 -17.12 -18.55 -8.86
C LYS A 87 -18.07 -18.09 -7.76
N HIS A 88 -17.72 -17.03 -7.04
CA HIS A 88 -18.41 -16.64 -5.80
C HIS A 88 -19.32 -15.42 -5.97
N HIS A 89 -19.11 -14.61 -7.00
CA HIS A 89 -19.87 -13.37 -7.22
C HIS A 89 -20.70 -13.40 -8.52
N GLY A 90 -20.80 -14.56 -9.18
CA GLY A 90 -21.74 -14.79 -10.28
C GLY A 90 -21.36 -14.10 -11.59
N LEU A 91 -20.09 -13.73 -11.77
CA LEU A 91 -19.62 -13.12 -13.00
C LEU A 91 -19.24 -14.15 -14.06
N SER A 92 -19.73 -13.95 -15.29
CA SER A 92 -19.38 -14.82 -16.41
C SER A 92 -17.94 -14.57 -16.85
N ARG A 93 -17.20 -15.67 -17.06
CA ARG A 93 -15.85 -15.61 -17.64
C ARG A 93 -15.85 -15.02 -19.06
N GLN A 94 -16.97 -15.07 -19.78
CA GLN A 94 -17.09 -14.51 -21.13
C GLN A 94 -17.05 -12.97 -21.12
N ASP A 95 -17.46 -12.34 -20.02
CA ASP A 95 -17.48 -10.88 -19.84
C ASP A 95 -16.12 -10.32 -19.39
N ARG A 96 -15.15 -11.21 -19.15
CA ARG A 96 -13.81 -10.86 -18.67
C ARG A 96 -13.02 -10.15 -19.76
N PRO A 97 -12.52 -8.93 -19.51
CA PRO A 97 -11.68 -8.24 -20.46
C PRO A 97 -10.37 -9.03 -20.68
N PRO A 98 -9.82 -9.01 -21.91
CA PRO A 98 -8.58 -9.71 -22.22
C PRO A 98 -7.42 -9.21 -21.33
N ILE A 99 -6.60 -10.14 -20.87
CA ILE A 99 -5.45 -9.83 -20.02
C ILE A 99 -4.40 -9.13 -20.89
N LYS A 100 -4.17 -7.83 -20.64
CA LYS A 100 -3.04 -7.12 -21.23
C LYS A 100 -1.75 -7.68 -20.62
N MET A 101 -0.93 -8.34 -21.44
CA MET A 101 0.35 -8.91 -20.99
C MET A 101 1.45 -7.86 -20.90
N ASN A 102 1.39 -6.81 -21.73
CA ASN A 102 2.36 -5.72 -21.69
C ASN A 102 1.87 -4.64 -20.74
N ARG A 103 2.52 -4.56 -19.57
CA ARG A 103 2.35 -3.46 -18.63
C ARG A 103 3.34 -2.37 -19.01
N ASN A 104 2.86 -1.14 -19.10
CA ASN A 104 3.70 0.03 -19.31
C ASN A 104 3.83 0.80 -18.00
N ARG A 105 4.80 1.72 -17.95
CA ARG A 105 5.04 2.58 -16.78
C ARG A 105 3.79 3.33 -16.32
N ALA A 106 2.94 3.79 -17.25
CA ALA A 106 1.70 4.49 -16.92
C ALA A 106 0.74 3.60 -16.11
N MET A 107 0.57 2.33 -16.50
CA MET A 107 -0.26 1.38 -15.75
C MET A 107 0.30 1.10 -14.35
N CYS A 108 1.63 1.09 -14.18
CA CYS A 108 2.25 0.95 -12.86
C CYS A 108 2.03 2.20 -11.99
N LEU A 109 2.06 3.40 -12.58
CA LEU A 109 1.74 4.64 -11.86
C LEU A 109 0.27 4.70 -11.44
N GLU A 110 -0.67 4.32 -12.32
CA GLU A 110 -2.10 4.21 -11.98
C GLU A 110 -2.33 3.20 -10.84
N ALA A 111 -1.62 2.07 -10.87
CA ALA A 111 -1.70 1.09 -9.80
C ALA A 111 -1.10 1.62 -8.49
N ASP A 112 0.03 2.34 -8.53
CA ASP A 112 0.61 2.99 -7.34
C ASP A 112 -0.38 3.98 -6.70
N GLU A 113 -1.02 4.84 -7.51
CA GLU A 113 -2.03 5.78 -7.02
C GLU A 113 -3.15 5.07 -6.27
N PHE A 114 -3.67 3.98 -6.84
CA PHE A 114 -4.65 3.13 -6.15
C PHE A 114 -4.14 2.63 -4.79
N TYR A 115 -2.93 2.07 -4.73
CA TYR A 115 -2.39 1.56 -3.46
C TYR A 115 -2.20 2.67 -2.44
N ARG A 116 -1.76 3.85 -2.88
CA ARG A 116 -1.62 5.00 -1.99
C ARG A 116 -2.96 5.44 -1.42
N THR A 117 -4.03 5.45 -2.21
CA THR A 117 -5.38 5.73 -1.71
C THR A 117 -5.83 4.68 -0.71
N VAL A 118 -5.70 3.39 -1.02
CA VAL A 118 -6.15 2.30 -0.13
C VAL A 118 -5.39 2.30 1.20
N MET A 119 -4.10 2.62 1.16
CA MET A 119 -3.23 2.65 2.34
C MET A 119 -3.20 4.03 3.03
N ASN A 120 -3.96 5.02 2.53
CA ASN A 120 -3.93 6.41 3.00
C ASN A 120 -2.52 7.06 2.98
N HIS A 121 -1.65 6.63 2.06
CA HIS A 121 -0.30 7.18 1.89
C HIS A 121 -0.33 8.54 1.18
N GLY A 122 -0.20 9.61 1.96
CA GLY A 122 -0.18 10.99 1.47
C GLY A 122 -1.46 11.79 1.74
N ALA A 123 -2.44 11.21 2.44
CA ALA A 123 -3.50 11.99 3.05
C ALA A 123 -2.95 12.71 4.30
N PRO A 124 -3.09 14.04 4.44
CA PRO A 124 -2.86 14.67 5.73
C PRO A 124 -3.77 13.99 6.77
N PRO A 125 -3.34 13.81 8.02
CA PRO A 125 -4.16 13.15 9.03
C PRO A 125 -5.48 13.92 9.17
N VAL A 126 -6.55 13.35 8.60
CA VAL A 126 -7.89 13.87 8.78
C VAL A 126 -8.24 13.58 10.23
N TYR A 127 -8.02 14.58 11.07
CA TYR A 127 -8.42 14.57 12.46
C TYR A 127 -9.95 14.42 12.48
N ARG A 128 -10.44 13.19 12.69
CA ARG A 128 -11.86 12.90 12.91
C ARG A 128 -12.33 13.50 14.25
N LYS A 129 -12.41 14.82 14.34
CA LYS A 129 -13.16 15.51 15.40
C LYS A 129 -14.43 16.22 14.94
N ASP A 130 -14.68 16.34 13.63
CA ASP A 130 -15.78 17.19 13.18
C ASP A 130 -17.10 16.47 12.88
N LEU A 131 -17.16 15.13 12.92
CA LEU A 131 -18.43 14.39 12.72
C LEU A 131 -19.27 14.18 13.99
N LEU A 132 -18.78 14.56 15.17
CA LEU A 132 -19.57 14.51 16.42
C LEU A 132 -20.04 15.89 16.89
N ARG A 133 -19.62 16.98 16.23
CA ARG A 133 -20.02 18.35 16.60
C ARG A 133 -21.28 18.81 15.86
N GLU A 134 -21.54 18.28 14.67
CA GLU A 134 -22.73 18.67 13.88
C GLU A 134 -24.00 17.86 14.23
N GLN A 135 -23.90 16.75 14.99
CA GLN A 135 -25.08 16.01 15.48
C GLN A 135 -25.56 16.46 16.87
N SER A 136 -24.83 17.32 17.59
CA SER A 136 -25.25 17.84 18.90
C SER A 136 -25.91 19.23 18.85
N GLU A 137 -25.80 19.96 17.74
CA GLU A 137 -26.27 21.35 17.62
C GLU A 137 -27.67 21.48 16.98
N GLU A 138 -28.24 20.40 16.43
CA GLU A 138 -29.60 20.39 15.87
C GLU A 138 -30.69 20.02 16.91
N GLU A 139 -30.31 19.40 18.04
CA GLU A 139 -31.26 18.88 19.05
C GLU A 139 -31.45 19.80 20.27
N THR A 140 -30.80 20.98 20.32
CA THR A 140 -30.91 21.96 21.44
C THR A 140 -31.61 23.28 21.10
N ARG A 141 -32.33 23.37 19.97
CA ARG A 141 -33.05 24.61 19.55
C ARG A 141 -34.52 24.71 19.98
N LEU A 142 -34.98 23.92 20.94
CA LEU A 142 -36.33 24.03 21.51
C LEU A 142 -36.30 23.92 23.04
N GLN A 143 -36.04 25.07 23.68
CA GLN A 143 -36.05 25.43 25.11
C GLN A 143 -34.74 26.18 25.34
N GLU A 144 -34.68 27.48 25.60
CA GLU A 144 -35.47 28.26 26.55
C GLU A 144 -35.60 29.70 26.06
N GLU A 145 -36.83 30.21 25.98
CA GLU A 145 -37.07 31.65 26.04
C GLU A 145 -37.13 32.09 27.50
N GLY A 146 -36.36 33.13 27.83
CA GLY A 146 -36.78 34.13 28.81
C GLY A 146 -35.99 34.20 30.13
N PHE A 147 -35.00 35.10 30.21
CA PHE A 147 -34.96 36.18 31.22
C PHE A 147 -33.78 37.16 30.99
N VAL A 148 -34.01 38.45 31.22
CA VAL A 148 -33.07 39.57 31.00
C VAL A 148 -32.45 40.04 32.37
N PRO A 149 -31.64 41.12 32.48
CA PRO A 149 -30.22 41.05 32.90
C PRO A 149 -29.88 41.84 34.20
N ARG A 150 -28.71 41.58 34.80
CA ARG A 150 -27.95 42.44 35.76
C ARG A 150 -26.65 41.68 36.07
N GLY A 151 -25.42 42.18 35.94
CA GLY A 151 -24.85 43.51 36.05
C GLY A 151 -23.97 43.56 37.30
N THR A 152 -22.63 43.43 37.17
CA THR A 152 -21.59 44.22 37.89
C THR A 152 -20.16 43.77 37.59
N SER A 153 -19.31 44.80 37.54
CA SER A 153 -17.86 44.91 37.35
C SER A 153 -16.98 44.35 38.49
N THR A 154 -15.74 43.95 38.19
CA THR A 154 -14.44 44.19 38.91
C THR A 154 -13.34 43.31 38.28
N ALA A 155 -12.28 43.82 37.63
CA ALA A 155 -11.06 44.53 38.09
C ALA A 155 -9.83 43.62 38.33
N VAL A 156 -8.84 43.79 37.44
CA VAL A 156 -7.35 43.82 37.62
C VAL A 156 -6.61 42.68 38.34
N ALA A 157 -5.68 42.03 37.61
CA ALA A 157 -4.31 41.77 38.08
C ALA A 157 -3.38 41.41 36.91
N LEU A 158 -2.51 42.35 36.52
CA LEU A 158 -1.30 42.11 35.72
C LEU A 158 -0.25 41.46 36.63
N ARG A 159 0.34 40.34 36.20
CA ARG A 159 1.61 39.83 36.75
C ARG A 159 2.58 39.49 35.63
N ASN A 160 3.64 40.28 35.58
CA ASN A 160 4.86 40.05 34.81
C ASN A 160 5.57 38.80 35.32
N ASN A 161 5.95 37.90 34.41
CA ASN A 161 7.00 36.93 34.64
C ASN A 161 7.98 36.96 33.46
N SER A 162 9.14 37.53 33.73
CA SER A 162 10.35 37.49 32.93
C SER A 162 10.83 36.04 32.79
N VAL A 163 10.81 35.51 31.57
CA VAL A 163 11.42 34.22 31.23
C VAL A 163 12.88 34.46 30.85
N VAL A 164 13.74 33.85 31.66
CA VAL A 164 15.19 33.71 31.49
C VAL A 164 15.48 32.99 30.17
N THR A 165 16.24 33.62 29.29
CA THR A 165 16.80 33.01 28.09
C THR A 165 17.92 32.06 28.51
N GLN A 166 17.68 30.75 28.44
CA GLN A 166 18.71 29.72 28.54
C GLN A 166 19.46 29.61 27.20
N PRO A 167 20.78 29.36 27.19
CA PRO A 167 21.54 29.17 25.95
C PRO A 167 21.21 27.80 25.34
N GLU A 168 21.00 27.76 24.02
CA GLU A 168 20.69 26.54 23.28
C GLU A 168 21.82 25.50 23.38
N PRO A 169 21.50 24.22 23.63
CA PRO A 169 22.48 23.14 23.57
C PRO A 169 22.71 22.75 22.12
N ASN A 170 23.94 22.97 21.64
CA ASN A 170 24.68 22.35 20.51
C ASN A 170 23.97 21.31 19.58
N VAL A 171 22.78 21.60 19.05
CA VAL A 171 21.97 20.71 18.16
C VAL A 171 22.71 20.38 16.86
N ALA A 172 23.58 21.28 16.39
CA ALA A 172 24.32 21.11 15.15
C ALA A 172 25.33 19.94 15.19
N ALA A 173 25.93 19.67 16.35
CA ALA A 173 26.90 18.58 16.50
C ALA A 173 26.22 17.20 16.51
N ASP A 174 24.97 17.14 16.97
CA ASP A 174 24.17 15.91 17.04
C ASP A 174 23.73 15.47 15.63
N LEU A 175 23.24 16.42 14.84
CA LEU A 175 22.83 16.20 13.45
C LEU A 175 23.99 15.79 12.53
N GLU A 176 25.19 16.33 12.73
CA GLU A 176 26.36 15.94 11.92
C GLU A 176 26.84 14.52 12.25
N SER A 177 26.66 14.07 13.51
CA SER A 177 26.94 12.69 13.89
C SER A 177 25.93 11.73 13.28
N GLU A 178 24.64 12.06 13.31
CA GLU A 178 23.59 11.24 12.68
C GLU A 178 23.77 11.13 11.16
N LEU A 179 24.15 12.22 10.50
CA LEU A 179 24.39 12.23 9.04
C LEU A 179 25.52 11.26 8.65
N ARG A 180 26.61 11.22 9.44
CA ARG A 180 27.73 10.30 9.20
C ARG A 180 27.34 8.83 9.37
N VAL A 181 26.40 8.53 10.27
CA VAL A 181 25.87 7.16 10.45
C VAL A 181 25.07 6.74 9.22
N VAL A 182 24.22 7.62 8.70
CA VAL A 182 23.43 7.37 7.49
C VAL A 182 24.32 7.18 6.26
N ASP A 183 25.35 8.02 6.09
CA ASP A 183 26.31 7.88 4.99
C ASP A 183 27.06 6.54 5.05
N ALA A 184 27.44 6.10 6.26
CA ALA A 184 28.08 4.80 6.45
C ALA A 184 27.13 3.63 6.12
N GLU A 185 25.85 3.74 6.48
CA GLU A 185 24.83 2.74 6.16
C GLU A 185 24.58 2.64 4.65
N ILE A 186 24.55 3.78 3.94
CA ILE A 186 24.42 3.83 2.48
C ILE A 186 25.59 3.10 1.81
N VAL A 187 26.83 3.35 2.25
CA VAL A 187 28.02 2.70 1.68
C VAL A 187 28.00 1.18 1.92
N VAL A 188 27.56 0.73 3.09
CA VAL A 188 27.44 -0.70 3.40
C VAL A 188 26.40 -1.38 2.51
N GLU A 189 25.25 -0.73 2.29
CA GLU A 189 24.20 -1.31 1.44
C GLU A 189 24.61 -1.30 -0.04
N GLU A 190 25.33 -0.26 -0.51
CA GLU A 190 25.92 -0.23 -1.85
C GLU A 190 26.93 -1.37 -2.07
N LEU A 191 27.80 -1.65 -1.09
CA LEU A 191 28.72 -2.80 -1.15
C LEU A 191 27.96 -4.13 -1.20
N ARG A 192 26.83 -4.23 -0.50
CA ARG A 192 25.99 -5.43 -0.50
C ARG A 192 25.32 -5.65 -1.85
N VAL A 193 24.79 -4.59 -2.47
CA VAL A 193 24.21 -4.63 -3.82
C VAL A 193 25.26 -5.06 -4.83
N ASN A 194 26.44 -4.43 -4.83
CA ASN A 194 27.55 -4.78 -5.71
C ASN A 194 27.97 -6.26 -5.58
N ARG A 195 27.96 -6.81 -4.35
CA ARG A 195 28.25 -8.23 -4.13
C ARG A 195 27.18 -9.13 -4.75
N LEU A 196 25.90 -8.80 -4.58
CA LEU A 196 24.79 -9.58 -5.12
C LEU A 196 24.80 -9.57 -6.66
N GLU A 197 25.07 -8.42 -7.28
CA GLU A 197 25.22 -8.31 -8.73
C GLU A 197 26.40 -9.15 -9.26
N ALA A 198 27.52 -9.18 -8.53
CA ALA A 198 28.65 -10.05 -8.86
C ALA A 198 28.31 -11.55 -8.74
N GLU A 199 27.50 -11.93 -7.76
CA GLU A 199 27.01 -13.31 -7.60
C GLU A 199 26.04 -13.71 -8.72
N GLU A 200 25.14 -12.80 -9.12
CA GLU A 200 24.19 -13.02 -10.22
C GLU A 200 24.92 -13.19 -11.56
N THR A 201 25.85 -12.31 -11.88
CA THR A 201 26.65 -12.40 -13.12
C THR A 201 27.49 -13.69 -13.16
N LEU A 202 28.02 -14.13 -12.02
CA LEU A 202 28.70 -15.42 -11.91
C LEU A 202 27.75 -16.61 -12.12
N ALA A 203 26.52 -16.53 -11.60
CA ALA A 203 25.51 -17.57 -11.81
C ALA A 203 25.08 -17.66 -13.29
N GLU A 204 24.87 -16.52 -13.95
CA GLU A 204 24.48 -16.47 -15.35
C GLU A 204 25.58 -17.03 -16.27
N THR A 205 26.83 -16.66 -16.02
CA THR A 205 27.98 -17.18 -16.79
C THR A 205 28.14 -18.69 -16.61
N ARG A 206 27.93 -19.22 -15.40
CA ARG A 206 27.91 -20.67 -15.15
C ARG A 206 26.78 -21.36 -15.93
N LEU A 207 25.57 -20.80 -15.90
CA LEU A 207 24.44 -21.35 -16.63
C LEU A 207 24.68 -21.37 -18.14
N ARG A 208 25.25 -20.29 -18.69
CA ARG A 208 25.63 -20.21 -20.11
C ARG A 208 26.65 -21.27 -20.48
N LYS A 209 27.66 -21.52 -19.64
CA LYS A 209 28.65 -22.57 -19.84
C LYS A 209 28.01 -23.95 -19.88
N VAL A 210 27.15 -24.28 -18.92
CA VAL A 210 26.43 -25.57 -18.88
C VAL A 210 25.59 -25.77 -20.15
N ARG A 211 24.86 -24.74 -20.59
CA ARG A 211 24.06 -24.81 -21.83
C ARG A 211 24.92 -25.11 -23.06
N LEU A 212 26.11 -24.50 -23.15
CA LEU A 212 27.04 -24.76 -24.24
C LEU A 212 27.58 -26.19 -24.20
N GLU A 213 27.95 -26.69 -23.02
CA GLU A 213 28.44 -28.06 -22.83
C GLU A 213 27.35 -29.09 -23.19
N CYS A 214 26.10 -28.89 -22.75
CA CYS A 214 24.97 -29.73 -23.13
C CYS A 214 24.76 -29.75 -24.65
N ARG A 215 24.84 -28.58 -25.31
CA ARG A 215 24.71 -28.48 -26.77
C ARG A 215 25.84 -29.20 -27.48
N GLN A 216 27.09 -29.05 -27.02
CA GLN A 216 28.24 -29.75 -27.59
C GLN A 216 28.12 -31.27 -27.41
N ALA A 217 27.68 -31.73 -26.24
CA ALA A 217 27.45 -33.16 -25.99
C ALA A 217 26.36 -33.73 -26.92
N SER A 218 25.27 -33.00 -27.15
CA SER A 218 24.23 -33.39 -28.09
C SER A 218 24.75 -33.49 -29.53
N MET A 219 25.56 -32.52 -29.97
CA MET A 219 26.17 -32.52 -31.30
C MET A 219 27.14 -33.68 -31.51
N ARG A 220 27.90 -34.07 -30.47
CA ARG A 220 28.81 -35.24 -30.53
C ARG A 220 28.01 -36.53 -30.70
N LYS A 221 26.97 -36.74 -29.88
CA LYS A 221 26.08 -37.91 -30.00
C LYS A 221 25.44 -38.08 -31.39
N GLN A 222 25.15 -36.98 -32.08
CA GLN A 222 24.61 -37.01 -33.45
C GLN A 222 25.65 -37.34 -34.52
N ARG A 223 26.95 -37.15 -34.24
CA ARG A 223 28.04 -37.49 -35.17
C ARG A 223 28.50 -38.94 -35.05
N ASP A 224 28.24 -39.55 -33.90
CA ASP A 224 28.62 -40.95 -33.60
C ASP A 224 27.50 -41.96 -33.96
N LEU A 225 26.38 -41.48 -34.52
CA LEU A 225 25.27 -42.25 -35.11
C LEU A 225 25.36 -42.20 -36.64
#